data_AF-A0A0X3BI90-F1
#
_entry.id   AF-A0A0X3BI90-F1
#
_cell.length_a   1.000
_cell.length_b   1.000
_cell.length_c   1.000
_cell.angle_alpha   90.00
_cell.angle_beta   90.00
_cell.angle_gamma   90.00
#
_symmetry.space_group_name_H-M   'P 1'
#
loop_
_entity.id
_entity.type
_entity.pdbx_description
1 polymer ?
#
loop_
_entity_poly.entity_id
_entity_poly.type
_entity_poly.pdbx_seq_one_letter_code
_entity_poly.pdbx_strand_id
1 'polypeptide(L)'
;MVKKDLVVVCIFCLLAVTLVCGCTSVTEKKLEQATTLIESANEKLTEVEDLEWNKENIGYIKAQWAGAEVDLDEALKILYTIEPANKEEGRMIDAYKVLCTAAKDLCNLMRTDFVDGMEHLFKAQEYSGNIASWRSELQSAKSDFKGAHTKSLRIQQSIKSISVSDLPAEERGSFTSFSVIIDELVDALAELVDTLNSAV
;
A
#
# COMPACT_ATOMS: atom_id res chain seq x y z
N MET A 1 -18.56 6.45 11.88
CA MET A 1 -17.17 6.78 12.30
C MET A 1 -16.30 5.60 11.92
N VAL A 2 -15.82 5.57 10.68
CA VAL A 2 -14.73 4.67 10.28
C VAL A 2 -13.57 5.08 11.18
N LYS A 3 -13.14 4.19 12.07
CA LYS A 3 -12.01 4.47 12.96
C LYS A 3 -10.83 4.93 12.10
N LYS A 4 -10.05 5.87 12.62
CA LYS A 4 -8.82 6.43 12.05
C LYS A 4 -7.79 5.37 11.60
N ASP A 5 -8.05 4.10 11.89
CA ASP A 5 -7.11 2.98 11.77
C ASP A 5 -7.09 2.31 10.38
N LEU A 6 -8.00 2.65 9.44
CA LEU A 6 -8.03 2.00 8.11
C LEU A 6 -6.95 2.52 7.15
N VAL A 7 -6.28 3.63 7.49
CA VAL A 7 -5.19 4.23 6.68
C VAL A 7 -3.86 4.10 7.43
N VAL A 8 -3.69 3.05 8.23
CA VAL A 8 -2.37 2.71 8.78
C VAL A 8 -1.58 2.07 7.65
N VAL A 9 -0.90 2.88 6.85
CA VAL A 9 0.16 2.41 5.96
C VAL A 9 1.47 2.72 6.64
N CYS A 10 1.80 1.92 7.67
CA CYS A 10 3.15 1.86 8.22
C CYS A 10 4.08 1.17 7.20
N ILE A 11 4.46 1.89 6.15
CA ILE A 11 5.46 1.47 5.18
C ILE A 11 6.83 1.73 5.83
N PHE A 12 7.38 0.67 6.44
CA PHE A 12 8.82 0.53 6.73
C PHE A 12 9.47 1.53 7.70
N CYS A 13 9.61 1.13 8.96
CA CYS A 13 10.80 1.50 9.73
C CYS A 13 11.93 0.53 9.39
N LEU A 14 12.61 0.76 8.26
CA LEU A 14 13.83 0.06 7.85
C LEU A 14 15.04 0.59 8.64
N LEU A 15 15.11 0.24 9.93
CA LEU A 15 16.32 0.48 10.72
C LEU A 15 16.86 -0.84 11.27
N ALA A 16 17.74 -1.45 10.49
CA ALA A 16 19.13 -1.65 10.90
C ALA A 16 19.89 -2.43 9.81
N VAL A 17 20.57 -1.72 8.91
CA VAL A 17 21.73 -2.29 8.21
C VAL A 17 22.85 -2.44 9.25
N THR A 18 22.72 -3.40 10.16
CA THR A 18 23.82 -3.81 11.03
C THR A 18 23.97 -5.33 11.05
N LEU A 19 25.00 -5.76 10.31
CA LEU A 19 25.85 -6.90 10.65
C LEU A 19 25.21 -8.30 10.56
N VAL A 20 25.15 -8.86 9.35
CA VAL A 20 25.44 -10.30 9.17
C VAL A 20 26.39 -10.51 7.99
N CYS A 21 27.66 -10.72 8.34
CA CYS A 21 28.76 -11.33 7.60
C CYS A 21 28.51 -11.73 6.13
N GLY A 22 28.96 -10.88 5.20
CA GLY A 22 29.17 -11.27 3.80
C GLY A 22 28.94 -10.19 2.74
N CYS A 23 28.25 -9.10 3.08
CA CYS A 23 27.91 -8.05 2.11
C CYS A 23 29.17 -7.40 1.52
N THR A 24 29.25 -7.37 0.19
CA THR A 24 30.17 -6.44 -0.47
C THR A 24 29.67 -5.02 -0.21
N SER A 25 30.58 -4.04 -0.10
CA SER A 25 30.21 -2.62 0.11
C SER A 25 29.31 -2.04 -1.00
N VAL A 26 29.09 -2.78 -2.10
CA VAL A 26 28.20 -2.41 -3.20
C VAL A 26 26.75 -2.81 -2.91
N THR A 27 26.51 -4.03 -2.41
CA THR A 27 25.15 -4.47 -2.05
C THR A 27 24.59 -3.62 -0.93
N GLU A 28 25.39 -3.35 0.10
CA GLU A 28 25.01 -2.52 1.24
C GLU A 28 24.57 -1.11 0.79
N LYS A 29 25.34 -0.48 -0.10
CA LYS A 29 24.98 0.83 -0.67
C LYS A 29 23.70 0.81 -1.49
N LYS A 30 23.45 -0.27 -2.25
CA LYS A 30 22.22 -0.39 -3.04
C LYS A 30 21.00 -0.61 -2.15
N LEU A 31 21.14 -1.40 -1.09
CA LEU A 31 20.09 -1.56 -0.08
C LEU A 31 19.81 -0.23 0.62
N GLU A 32 20.85 0.50 1.03
CA GLU A 32 20.71 1.84 1.61
C GLU A 32 19.96 2.80 0.68
N GLN A 33 20.33 2.85 -0.61
CA GLN A 33 19.63 3.67 -1.61
C GLN A 33 18.16 3.29 -1.78
N ALA A 34 17.85 1.99 -1.85
CA ALA A 34 16.48 1.52 -1.94
C ALA A 34 15.69 1.88 -0.67
N THR A 35 16.31 1.74 0.51
CA THR A 35 15.72 2.11 1.79
C THR A 35 15.37 3.59 1.85
N THR A 36 16.26 4.49 1.45
CA THR A 36 15.96 5.94 1.45
C THR A 36 14.75 6.28 0.57
N LEU A 37 14.58 5.61 -0.57
CA LEU A 37 13.41 5.80 -1.43
C LEU A 37 12.13 5.26 -0.76
N ILE A 38 12.21 4.10 -0.12
CA ILE A 38 11.10 3.51 0.63
C ILE A 38 10.69 4.42 1.80
N GLU A 39 11.64 5.00 2.53
CA GLU A 39 11.39 5.97 3.60
C GLU A 39 10.73 7.24 3.04
N SER A 40 11.21 7.75 1.91
CA SER A 40 10.59 8.91 1.26
C SER A 40 9.16 8.63 0.79
N ALA A 41 8.88 7.40 0.35
CA ALA A 41 7.52 6.95 0.05
C ALA A 41 6.66 6.97 1.33
N ASN A 42 7.19 6.45 2.44
CA ASN A 42 6.48 6.44 3.72
C ASN A 42 6.14 7.84 4.23
N GLU A 43 7.09 8.78 4.16
CA GLU A 43 6.87 10.17 4.57
C GLU A 43 5.66 10.79 3.86
N LYS A 44 5.53 10.57 2.55
CA LYS A 44 4.38 11.02 1.74
C LYS A 44 3.06 10.42 2.22
N LEU A 45 3.07 9.17 2.65
CA LEU A 45 1.87 8.48 3.12
C LEU A 45 1.49 8.90 4.53
N THR A 46 2.46 9.20 5.40
CA THR A 46 2.23 9.81 6.72
C THR A 46 1.56 11.18 6.59
N GLU A 47 1.91 11.98 5.57
CA GLU A 47 1.22 13.25 5.32
C GLU A 47 -0.28 13.09 5.00
N VAL A 48 -0.68 11.92 4.49
CA VAL A 48 -2.09 11.60 4.21
C VAL A 48 -2.84 11.11 5.46
N GLU A 49 -2.14 10.54 6.44
CA GLU A 49 -2.73 9.94 7.65
C GLU A 49 -3.55 10.94 8.46
N ASP A 50 -3.00 12.14 8.65
CA ASP A 50 -3.63 13.18 9.47
C ASP A 50 -4.69 13.99 8.71
N LEU A 51 -4.84 13.75 7.40
CA LEU A 51 -5.79 14.50 6.59
C LEU A 51 -7.20 13.96 6.69
N GLU A 52 -8.15 14.89 6.82
CA GLU A 52 -9.55 14.57 6.66
C GLU A 52 -9.83 14.20 5.20
N TRP A 53 -10.42 13.03 4.99
CA TRP A 53 -10.87 12.58 3.67
C TRP A 53 -12.12 13.35 3.28
N ASN A 54 -11.93 14.34 2.40
CA ASN A 54 -13.00 15.17 1.86
C ASN A 54 -12.65 15.62 0.43
N LYS A 55 -13.55 16.39 -0.20
CA LYS A 55 -13.39 16.85 -1.59
C LYS A 55 -12.21 17.78 -1.82
N GLU A 56 -11.86 18.58 -0.82
CA GLU A 56 -10.77 19.57 -0.92
C GLU A 56 -9.42 18.89 -0.90
N ASN A 57 -9.29 17.80 -0.12
CA ASN A 57 -8.04 17.07 0.04
C ASN A 57 -7.84 15.94 -0.98
N ILE A 58 -8.89 15.51 -1.70
CA ILE A 58 -8.82 14.29 -2.52
C ILE A 58 -7.74 14.32 -3.61
N GLY A 59 -7.53 15.48 -4.23
CA GLY A 59 -6.46 15.66 -5.23
C GLY A 59 -5.07 15.54 -4.62
N TYR A 60 -4.87 16.10 -3.43
CA TYR A 60 -3.62 15.98 -2.68
C TYR A 60 -3.34 14.53 -2.27
N ILE A 61 -4.35 13.85 -1.73
CA ILE A 61 -4.28 12.43 -1.36
C ILE A 61 -3.83 11.59 -2.57
N LYS A 62 -4.48 11.73 -3.74
CA LYS A 62 -4.08 11.03 -4.97
C LYS A 62 -2.63 11.33 -5.36
N ALA A 63 -2.19 12.58 -5.21
CA ALA A 63 -0.83 12.99 -5.55
C ALA A 63 0.23 12.36 -4.62
N GLN A 64 -0.05 12.27 -3.31
CA GLN A 64 0.86 11.63 -2.36
C GLN A 64 1.00 10.12 -2.62
N TRP A 65 -0.11 9.42 -2.87
CA TRP A 65 -0.06 8.02 -3.28
C TRP A 65 0.69 7.83 -4.61
N ALA A 66 0.54 8.75 -5.57
CA ALA A 66 1.29 8.70 -6.83
C ALA A 66 2.80 8.91 -6.61
N GLY A 67 3.18 9.86 -5.75
CA GLY A 67 4.58 10.10 -5.40
C GLY A 67 5.22 8.91 -4.72
N ALA A 68 4.53 8.30 -3.75
CA ALA A 68 4.99 7.09 -3.08
C ALA A 68 5.11 5.89 -4.06
N GLU A 69 4.15 5.74 -4.99
CA GLU A 69 4.21 4.73 -6.06
C GLU A 69 5.48 4.88 -6.91
N VAL A 70 5.87 6.11 -7.26
CA VAL A 70 7.10 6.39 -8.03
C VAL A 70 8.35 6.04 -7.24
N ASP A 71 8.45 6.46 -5.97
CA ASP A 71 9.62 6.17 -5.16
C ASP A 71 9.82 4.67 -4.94
N LEU A 72 8.73 3.93 -4.71
CA LEU A 72 8.75 2.47 -4.59
C LEU A 72 9.13 1.79 -5.91
N ASP A 73 8.70 2.32 -7.06
CA ASP A 73 9.13 1.81 -8.36
C ASP A 73 10.63 2.00 -8.59
N GLU A 74 11.20 3.14 -8.18
CA GLU A 74 12.64 3.40 -8.23
C GLU A 74 13.42 2.52 -7.25
N ALA A 75 12.93 2.33 -6.02
CA ALA A 75 13.53 1.42 -5.05
C ALA A 75 13.58 -0.01 -5.60
N LEU A 76 12.48 -0.46 -6.22
CA LEU A 76 12.38 -1.79 -6.82
C LEU A 76 13.39 -1.97 -7.97
N LYS A 77 13.57 -0.95 -8.83
CA LYS A 77 14.60 -0.98 -9.88
C LYS A 77 15.99 -1.22 -9.29
N ILE A 78 16.33 -0.55 -8.19
CA ILE A 78 17.63 -0.74 -7.50
C ILE A 78 17.75 -2.16 -6.97
N LEU A 79 16.74 -2.68 -6.26
CA LEU A 79 16.71 -4.03 -5.70
C LEU A 79 16.93 -5.12 -6.76
N TYR A 80 16.38 -4.94 -7.97
CA TYR A 80 16.60 -5.85 -9.09
C TYR A 80 18.02 -5.84 -9.65
N THR A 81 18.85 -4.83 -9.35
CA THR A 81 20.25 -4.79 -9.75
C THR A 81 21.21 -5.45 -8.75
N ILE A 82 20.71 -5.91 -7.61
CA ILE A 82 21.55 -6.50 -6.58
C ILE A 82 21.85 -7.96 -6.95
N GLU A 83 23.13 -8.29 -7.02
CA GLU A 83 23.63 -9.67 -7.16
C GLU A 83 23.93 -10.21 -5.76
N PRO A 84 23.16 -11.18 -5.24
CA PRO A 84 23.39 -11.72 -3.91
C PRO A 84 24.71 -12.51 -3.87
N ALA A 85 25.50 -12.34 -2.81
CA ALA A 85 26.75 -13.09 -2.60
C ALA A 85 26.47 -14.54 -2.17
N ASN A 86 25.31 -14.82 -1.59
CA ASN A 86 24.92 -16.16 -1.15
C ASN A 86 23.40 -16.37 -1.17
N LYS A 87 22.97 -17.61 -0.90
CA LYS A 87 21.54 -18.00 -0.94
C LYS A 87 20.69 -17.33 0.14
N GLU A 88 21.25 -17.02 1.30
CA GLU A 88 20.53 -16.39 2.40
C GLU A 88 20.23 -14.94 2.06
N GLU A 89 21.27 -14.20 1.63
CA GLU A 89 21.13 -12.84 1.11
C GLU A 89 20.17 -12.79 -0.09
N GLY A 90 20.21 -13.80 -0.97
CA GLY A 90 19.27 -13.91 -2.09
C GLY A 90 17.81 -14.00 -1.65
N ARG A 91 17.50 -14.82 -0.64
CA ARG A 91 16.12 -14.91 -0.10
C ARG A 91 15.66 -13.60 0.53
N MET A 92 16.55 -12.94 1.28
CA MET A 92 16.26 -11.63 1.88
C MET A 92 15.96 -10.58 0.80
N ILE A 93 16.81 -10.46 -0.22
CA ILE A 93 16.61 -9.52 -1.33
C ILE A 93 15.31 -9.82 -2.09
N ASP A 94 15.00 -11.09 -2.31
CA ASP A 94 13.76 -11.48 -2.97
C ASP A 94 12.53 -11.14 -2.11
N ALA A 95 12.60 -11.32 -0.79
CA ALA A 95 11.55 -10.87 0.12
C ALA A 95 11.36 -9.35 0.07
N TYR A 96 12.43 -8.55 0.02
CA TYR A 96 12.35 -7.11 -0.16
C TYR A 96 11.70 -6.71 -1.49
N LYS A 97 12.04 -7.38 -2.60
CA LYS A 97 11.40 -7.11 -3.91
C LYS A 97 9.89 -7.36 -3.84
N VAL A 98 9.48 -8.46 -3.20
CA VAL A 98 8.05 -8.79 -3.05
C VAL A 98 7.35 -7.75 -2.17
N LEU A 99 7.95 -7.34 -1.05
CA LEU A 99 7.38 -6.30 -0.17
C LEU A 99 7.28 -4.94 -0.86
N CYS A 100 8.33 -4.52 -1.54
CA CYS A 100 8.36 -3.27 -2.29
C CYS A 100 7.32 -3.28 -3.43
N THR A 101 7.17 -4.42 -4.13
CA THR A 101 6.12 -4.61 -5.14
C THR A 101 4.73 -4.52 -4.52
N ALA A 102 4.49 -5.21 -3.40
CA ALA A 102 3.21 -5.18 -2.70
C ALA A 102 2.84 -3.77 -2.21
N ALA A 103 3.81 -3.03 -1.67
CA ALA A 103 3.64 -1.63 -1.26
C ALA A 103 3.34 -0.71 -2.45
N LYS A 104 4.02 -0.90 -3.58
CA LYS A 104 3.76 -0.16 -4.81
C LYS A 104 2.36 -0.42 -5.35
N ASP A 105 1.97 -1.69 -5.39
CA ASP A 105 0.63 -2.12 -5.82
C ASP A 105 -0.46 -1.57 -4.90
N LEU A 106 -0.19 -1.47 -3.60
CA LEU A 106 -1.08 -0.79 -2.65
C LEU A 106 -1.22 0.69 -2.98
N CYS A 107 -0.12 1.39 -3.26
CA CYS A 107 -0.18 2.80 -3.65
C CYS A 107 -1.02 3.00 -4.91
N ASN A 108 -0.85 2.13 -5.91
CA ASN A 108 -1.66 2.15 -7.13
C ASN A 108 -3.15 1.94 -6.83
N LEU A 109 -3.48 0.89 -6.07
CA LEU A 109 -4.85 0.57 -5.63
C LEU A 109 -5.49 1.76 -4.91
N MET A 110 -4.78 2.34 -3.95
CA MET A 110 -5.29 3.45 -3.16
C MET A 110 -5.57 4.65 -4.06
N ARG A 111 -4.62 5.00 -4.92
CA ARG A 111 -4.75 6.14 -5.84
C ARG A 111 -5.89 5.99 -6.85
N THR A 112 -6.10 4.80 -7.42
CA THR A 112 -6.99 4.63 -8.57
C THR A 112 -8.36 4.06 -8.25
N ASP A 113 -8.48 3.17 -7.26
CA ASP A 113 -9.75 2.47 -7.00
C ASP A 113 -10.36 2.96 -5.70
N PHE A 114 -9.55 3.05 -4.64
CA PHE A 114 -10.08 3.47 -3.34
C PHE A 114 -10.45 4.95 -3.33
N VAL A 115 -9.53 5.82 -3.73
CA VAL A 115 -9.78 7.27 -3.69
C VAL A 115 -10.84 7.67 -4.74
N ASP A 116 -10.88 7.04 -5.91
CA ASP A 116 -11.94 7.27 -6.90
C ASP A 116 -13.31 6.85 -6.34
N GLY A 117 -13.39 5.69 -5.68
CA GLY A 117 -14.62 5.25 -5.01
C GLY A 117 -15.08 6.22 -3.91
N MET A 118 -14.14 6.76 -3.13
CA MET A 118 -14.44 7.79 -2.12
C MET A 118 -14.94 9.10 -2.76
N GLU A 119 -14.37 9.51 -3.89
CA GLU A 119 -14.82 10.68 -4.64
C GLU A 119 -16.28 10.53 -5.07
N HIS A 120 -16.65 9.35 -5.56
CA HIS A 120 -18.01 9.01 -5.93
C HIS A 120 -18.96 9.00 -4.72
N LEU A 121 -18.53 8.50 -3.56
CA LEU A 121 -19.33 8.61 -2.32
C LEU A 121 -19.60 10.06 -1.92
N PHE A 122 -18.61 10.94 -2.01
CA PHE A 122 -18.81 12.37 -1.71
C PHE A 122 -19.74 13.06 -2.71
N LYS A 123 -19.68 12.70 -4.00
CA LYS A 123 -20.63 13.19 -5.01
C LYS A 123 -22.05 12.67 -4.76
N ALA A 124 -22.20 11.40 -4.39
CA ALA A 124 -23.49 10.84 -4.03
C ALA A 124 -24.14 11.64 -2.89
N GLN A 125 -23.41 11.98 -1.84
CA GLN A 125 -23.93 12.79 -0.72
C GLN A 125 -24.52 14.14 -1.18
N GLU A 126 -23.86 14.82 -2.12
CA GLU A 126 -24.36 16.07 -2.70
C GLU A 126 -25.62 15.90 -3.53
N TYR A 127 -25.75 14.76 -4.22
CA TYR A 127 -26.92 14.43 -5.03
C TYR A 127 -28.07 13.81 -4.26
N SER A 128 -28.07 13.83 -2.92
CA SER A 128 -29.16 13.25 -2.11
C SER A 128 -30.57 13.74 -2.49
N GLY A 129 -30.71 14.93 -3.09
CA GLY A 129 -31.97 15.44 -3.65
C GLY A 129 -32.31 15.00 -5.09
N ASN A 130 -31.36 14.40 -5.80
CA ASN A 130 -31.51 13.86 -7.15
C ASN A 130 -31.20 12.35 -7.15
N ILE A 131 -32.25 11.55 -6.97
CA ILE A 131 -32.15 10.08 -6.83
C ILE A 131 -31.40 9.42 -7.99
N ALA A 132 -31.58 9.90 -9.23
CA ALA A 132 -30.93 9.31 -10.39
C ALA A 132 -29.41 9.51 -10.34
N SER A 133 -28.97 10.74 -10.07
CA SER A 133 -27.54 11.06 -9.93
C SER A 133 -26.93 10.41 -8.68
N TRP A 134 -27.64 10.43 -7.55
CA TRP A 134 -27.23 9.73 -6.32
C TRP A 134 -26.95 8.24 -6.58
N ARG A 135 -27.89 7.55 -7.22
CA ARG A 135 -27.77 6.11 -7.50
C ARG A 135 -26.63 5.83 -8.49
N SER A 136 -26.46 6.67 -9.50
CA SER A 136 -25.36 6.55 -10.47
C SER A 136 -24.00 6.65 -9.79
N GLU A 137 -23.81 7.63 -8.90
CA GLU A 137 -22.55 7.79 -8.17
C GLU A 137 -22.27 6.61 -7.23
N LEU A 138 -23.29 6.09 -6.53
CA LEU A 138 -23.11 4.88 -5.71
C LEU A 138 -22.76 3.63 -6.54
N GLN A 139 -23.27 3.52 -7.77
CA GLN A 139 -22.89 2.44 -8.69
C GLN A 139 -21.41 2.54 -9.10
N SER A 140 -20.94 3.74 -9.42
CA SER A 140 -19.51 3.97 -9.72
C SER A 140 -18.64 3.64 -8.51
N ALA A 141 -18.97 4.18 -7.32
CA ALA A 141 -18.25 3.89 -6.08
C ALA A 141 -18.13 2.38 -5.82
N LYS A 142 -19.24 1.64 -5.99
CA LYS A 142 -19.27 0.19 -5.86
C LYS A 142 -18.34 -0.52 -6.85
N SER A 143 -18.32 -0.06 -8.10
CA SER A 143 -17.43 -0.61 -9.13
C SER A 143 -15.96 -0.46 -8.72
N ASP A 144 -15.59 0.73 -8.24
CA ASP A 144 -14.21 1.04 -7.86
C ASP A 144 -13.80 0.28 -6.59
N PHE A 145 -14.64 0.23 -5.56
CA PHE A 145 -14.32 -0.57 -4.36
C PHE A 145 -14.23 -2.07 -4.65
N LYS A 146 -14.97 -2.59 -5.63
CA LYS A 146 -14.81 -3.98 -6.10
C LYS A 146 -13.47 -4.17 -6.83
N GLY A 147 -13.04 -3.18 -7.60
CA GLY A 147 -11.71 -3.12 -8.20
C GLY A 147 -10.61 -3.14 -7.13
N ALA A 148 -10.73 -2.28 -6.12
CA ALA A 148 -9.86 -2.22 -4.96
C ALA A 148 -9.79 -3.57 -4.23
N HIS A 149 -10.93 -4.19 -3.92
CA HIS A 149 -10.98 -5.50 -3.26
C HIS A 149 -10.25 -6.59 -4.06
N THR A 150 -10.44 -6.60 -5.39
CA THR A 150 -9.78 -7.57 -6.26
C THR A 150 -8.26 -7.37 -6.26
N LYS A 151 -7.79 -6.11 -6.25
CA LYS A 151 -6.37 -5.79 -6.19
C LYS A 151 -5.77 -6.09 -4.81
N SER A 152 -6.47 -5.79 -3.72
CA SER A 152 -5.99 -6.09 -2.36
C SER A 152 -5.82 -7.58 -2.12
N LEU A 153 -6.70 -8.42 -2.66
CA LEU A 153 -6.53 -9.88 -2.63
C LEU A 153 -5.24 -10.34 -3.32
N ARG A 154 -4.83 -9.70 -4.41
CA ARG A 154 -3.56 -10.03 -5.10
C ARG A 154 -2.36 -9.60 -4.27
N ILE A 155 -2.43 -8.41 -3.66
CA ILE A 155 -1.40 -7.92 -2.74
C ILE A 155 -1.25 -8.88 -1.55
N GLN A 156 -2.37 -9.30 -0.96
CA GLN A 156 -2.42 -10.27 0.13
C GLN A 156 -1.76 -11.60 -0.26
N GLN A 157 -2.08 -12.13 -1.43
CA GLN A 157 -1.46 -13.37 -1.95
C GLN A 157 0.05 -13.22 -2.15
N SER A 158 0.50 -12.06 -2.67
CA SER A 158 1.91 -11.76 -2.85
C SER A 158 2.66 -11.76 -1.52
N ILE A 159 2.13 -11.07 -0.50
CA ILE A 159 2.75 -11.00 0.84
C ILE A 159 2.79 -12.39 1.50
N LYS A 160 1.72 -13.18 1.36
CA LYS A 160 1.65 -14.56 1.88
C LYS A 160 2.66 -15.52 1.23
N SER A 161 3.29 -15.14 0.13
CA SER A 161 4.35 -15.93 -0.49
C SER A 161 5.71 -15.80 0.21
N ILE A 162 5.89 -14.77 1.05
CA ILE A 162 7.12 -14.54 1.79
C ILE A 162 7.11 -15.38 3.08
N SER A 163 8.19 -16.11 3.35
CA SER A 163 8.40 -16.67 4.69
C SER A 163 8.90 -15.58 5.64
N VAL A 164 8.27 -15.42 6.80
CA VAL A 164 8.75 -14.50 7.86
C VAL A 164 10.20 -14.80 8.24
N SER A 165 10.64 -16.06 8.13
CA SER A 165 12.03 -16.46 8.42
C SER A 165 13.05 -15.96 7.41
N ASP A 166 12.62 -15.58 6.20
CA ASP A 166 13.49 -15.04 5.16
C ASP A 166 13.83 -13.56 5.39
N LEU A 167 13.17 -12.92 6.37
CA LEU A 167 13.45 -11.57 6.80
C LEU A 167 14.36 -11.53 8.05
N PRO A 168 15.22 -10.49 8.17
CA PRO A 168 15.93 -10.17 9.40
C PRO A 168 14.97 -10.03 10.58
N ALA A 169 15.44 -10.37 11.78
CA ALA A 169 14.57 -10.49 12.96
C ALA A 169 13.86 -9.16 13.30
N GLU A 170 14.57 -8.06 13.13
CA GLU A 170 14.16 -6.68 13.31
C GLU A 170 13.01 -6.28 12.37
N GLU A 171 12.88 -6.91 11.20
CA GLU A 171 11.85 -6.57 10.21
C GLU A 171 10.60 -7.44 10.30
N ARG A 172 10.67 -8.59 11.00
CA ARG A 172 9.55 -9.52 11.13
C ARG A 172 8.32 -8.87 11.77
N GLY A 173 8.55 -7.96 12.71
CA GLY A 173 7.48 -7.17 13.33
C GLY A 173 6.75 -6.32 12.31
N SER A 174 7.49 -5.51 11.55
CA SER A 174 6.94 -4.64 10.50
C SER A 174 6.25 -5.42 9.39
N PHE A 175 6.83 -6.54 8.95
CA PHE A 175 6.18 -7.45 8.00
C PHE A 175 4.84 -7.97 8.51
N THR A 176 4.80 -8.42 9.77
CA THR A 176 3.57 -8.93 10.38
C THR A 176 2.51 -7.85 10.44
N SER A 177 2.86 -6.64 10.88
CA SER A 177 1.94 -5.50 10.88
C SER A 177 1.40 -5.19 9.49
N PHE A 178 2.27 -5.14 8.47
CA PHE A 178 1.85 -4.89 7.09
C PHE A 178 0.91 -5.98 6.56
N SER A 179 1.18 -7.25 6.86
CA SER A 179 0.29 -8.35 6.49
C SER A 179 -1.09 -8.20 7.12
N VAL A 180 -1.16 -7.82 8.41
CA VAL A 180 -2.44 -7.61 9.12
C VAL A 180 -3.22 -6.46 8.48
N ILE A 181 -2.57 -5.34 8.16
CA ILE A 181 -3.20 -4.20 7.50
C ILE A 181 -3.84 -4.60 6.17
N ILE A 182 -3.14 -5.41 5.37
CA ILE A 182 -3.67 -5.88 4.09
C ILE A 182 -4.85 -6.84 4.29
N ASP A 183 -4.81 -7.71 5.30
CA ASP A 183 -5.93 -8.57 5.66
C ASP A 183 -7.16 -7.72 6.08
N GLU A 184 -6.99 -6.72 6.94
CA GLU A 184 -8.06 -5.80 7.36
C GLU A 184 -8.62 -4.98 6.19
N LEU A 185 -7.76 -4.52 5.27
CA LEU A 185 -8.19 -3.79 4.07
C LEU A 185 -9.05 -4.68 3.14
N VAL A 186 -8.67 -5.95 2.97
CA VAL A 186 -9.46 -6.92 2.19
C VAL A 186 -10.85 -7.08 2.81
N ASP A 187 -10.92 -7.32 4.11
CA ASP A 187 -12.19 -7.53 4.81
C ASP A 187 -13.07 -6.26 4.79
N ALA A 188 -12.50 -5.09 5.02
CA ALA A 188 -13.23 -3.82 5.00
C ALA A 188 -13.78 -3.49 3.60
N LEU A 189 -13.02 -3.77 2.54
CA LEU A 189 -13.48 -3.59 1.17
C LEU A 189 -14.60 -4.57 0.80
N ALA A 190 -14.54 -5.82 1.29
CA ALA A 190 -15.62 -6.77 1.10
C ALA A 190 -16.93 -6.29 1.76
N GLU A 191 -16.86 -5.85 3.02
CA GLU A 191 -18.01 -5.32 3.74
C GLU A 191 -18.59 -4.05 3.08
N LEU A 192 -17.73 -3.17 2.59
CA LEU A 192 -18.14 -1.96 1.89
C LEU A 192 -18.88 -2.27 0.57
N VAL A 193 -18.37 -3.23 -0.20
CA VAL A 193 -19.03 -3.69 -1.44
C VAL A 193 -20.38 -4.33 -1.13
N ASP A 194 -20.50 -5.12 -0.07
CA ASP A 194 -21.76 -5.74 0.35
C ASP A 194 -22.79 -4.72 0.86
N THR A 195 -22.32 -3.68 1.56
CA THR A 195 -23.15 -2.55 1.96
C THR A 195 -23.71 -1.83 0.73
N LEU A 196 -22.86 -1.55 -0.27
CA LEU A 196 -23.29 -0.91 -1.51
C LEU A 196 -24.18 -1.82 -2.38
N ASN A 197 -24.01 -3.15 -2.32
CA ASN A 197 -24.92 -4.11 -2.95
C ASN A 197 -26.36 -4.00 -2.38
N SER A 198 -26.48 -3.64 -1.11
CA SER A 198 -27.78 -3.51 -0.43
C SER A 198 -28.41 -2.13 -0.62
N ALA A 199 -27.59 -1.10 -0.87
CA ALA A 199 -28.03 0.29 -1.02
C ALA A 199 -28.44 0.67 -2.46
N VAL A 200 -27.97 -0.06 -3.47
CA VAL A 200 -28.15 0.25 -4.90
C VAL A 200 -28.82 -0.90 -5.64
#